data_AF-A0A259D013-F1
#
_entry.id   AF-A0A259D013-F1
#
_cell.length_a   1.000
_cell.length_b   1.000
_cell.length_c   1.000
_cell.angle_alpha   90.00
_cell.angle_beta   90.00
_cell.angle_gamma   90.00
#
_symmetry.space_group_name_H-M   'P 1'
#
loop_
_entity.id
_entity.type
_entity.pdbx_description
1 polymer ?
#
loop_
_entity_poly.entity_id
_entity_poly.type
_entity_poly.pdbx_seq_one_letter_code
_entity_poly.pdbx_strand_id
1 'polypeptide(L)'
;MILYGISTCDTCKKALKALTNAGREVTFRDIRANPLGEAEIATIVGEFGSRAVNTQSTTYRAFGDFLRASEPEAQIAAQPA
;
A
#
# COMPACT_ATOMS: atom_id res chain seq x y z
N MET A 1 -7.09 -2.14 15.07
CA MET A 1 -6.04 -2.39 14.04
C MET A 1 -6.38 -1.58 12.80
N ILE A 2 -5.40 -1.06 12.06
CA ILE A 2 -5.65 -0.36 10.79
C ILE A 2 -5.26 -1.27 9.63
N LEU A 3 -6.16 -1.45 8.66
CA LEU A 3 -5.86 -2.11 7.40
C LEU A 3 -5.69 -1.04 6.32
N TYR A 4 -4.45 -0.82 5.93
CA TYR A 4 -4.11 0.04 4.80
C TYR A 4 -4.35 -0.71 3.49
N GLY A 5 -5.03 -0.08 2.55
CA GLY A 5 -5.27 -0.68 1.25
C GLY A 5 -6.02 0.25 0.31
N ILE A 6 -6.48 -0.30 -0.79
CA ILE A 6 -7.31 0.41 -1.78
C ILE A 6 -8.67 -0.27 -1.80
N SER A 7 -9.75 0.50 -1.74
CA SER A 7 -11.12 -0.04 -1.73
C SER A 7 -11.45 -0.93 -2.94
N THR A 8 -10.79 -0.72 -4.07
CA THR A 8 -10.94 -1.53 -5.29
C THR A 8 -10.10 -2.81 -5.30
N CYS A 9 -9.25 -3.06 -4.30
CA CYS A 9 -8.42 -4.26 -4.22
C CYS A 9 -9.19 -5.42 -3.56
N ASP A 10 -9.46 -6.48 -4.32
CA ASP A 10 -10.19 -7.65 -3.79
C ASP A 10 -9.41 -8.41 -2.71
N THR A 11 -8.08 -8.38 -2.76
CA THR A 11 -7.24 -8.95 -1.68
C THR A 11 -7.42 -8.17 -0.38
N CYS A 12 -7.51 -6.83 -0.42
CA CYS A 12 -7.79 -6.00 0.76
C CYS A 12 -9.19 -6.28 1.33
N LYS A 13 -10.21 -6.43 0.47
CA LYS A 13 -11.57 -6.81 0.92
C LYS A 13 -11.60 -8.18 1.59
N LYS A 14 -10.87 -9.16 1.04
CA LYS A 14 -10.74 -10.51 1.64
C LYS A 14 -10.02 -10.44 2.98
N ALA A 15 -8.95 -9.68 3.08
CA ALA A 15 -8.22 -9.48 4.34
C ALA A 15 -9.10 -8.83 5.41
N LEU A 16 -9.85 -7.77 5.04
CA LEU A 16 -10.80 -7.12 5.95
C LEU A 16 -11.82 -8.12 6.49
N LYS A 17 -12.48 -8.88 5.59
CA LYS A 17 -13.45 -9.92 5.98
C LYS A 17 -12.83 -10.98 6.89
N ALA A 18 -11.62 -11.46 6.58
CA ALA A 18 -10.95 -12.47 7.39
C ALA A 18 -10.66 -11.95 8.81
N LEU A 19 -10.23 -10.70 8.94
CA LEU A 19 -9.94 -10.08 10.24
C LEU A 19 -11.23 -9.81 11.04
N THR A 20 -12.28 -9.31 10.39
CA THR A 20 -13.59 -9.11 11.03
C THR A 20 -14.21 -10.44 11.47
N ASN A 21 -14.13 -11.49 10.64
CA ASN A 21 -14.60 -12.84 10.99
C ASN A 21 -13.81 -13.44 12.15
N ALA A 22 -12.54 -13.06 12.30
CA ALA A 22 -11.73 -13.43 13.45
C ALA A 22 -12.06 -12.59 14.71
N GLY A 23 -13.07 -11.72 14.68
CA GLY A 23 -13.49 -10.89 15.80
C GLY A 23 -12.53 -9.73 16.11
N ARG A 24 -11.69 -9.31 15.16
CA ARG A 24 -10.78 -8.16 15.33
C ARG A 24 -11.48 -6.89 14.87
N GLU A 25 -11.37 -5.83 15.67
CA GLU A 25 -11.74 -4.48 15.25
C GLU A 25 -10.70 -3.91 14.28
N VAL A 26 -11.11 -3.77 13.02
CA VAL A 26 -10.27 -3.29 11.93
C VAL A 26 -10.86 -2.06 11.27
N THR A 27 -10.08 -0.98 11.26
CA THR A 27 -10.38 0.25 10.53
C THR A 27 -9.72 0.17 9.17
N PHE A 28 -10.51 0.16 8.10
CA PHE A 28 -9.98 0.21 6.74
C PHE A 28 -9.64 1.65 6.37
N ARG A 29 -8.37 1.92 6.05
CA ARG A 29 -7.91 3.22 5.52
C ARG A 29 -7.59 3.07 4.05
N ASP A 30 -8.37 3.73 3.21
CA ASP A 30 -8.10 3.81 1.78
C ASP A 30 -6.95 4.81 1.54
N ILE A 31 -5.81 4.32 1.05
CA ILE A 31 -4.62 5.13 0.80
C ILE A 31 -4.76 6.05 -0.43
N ARG A 32 -5.75 5.82 -1.30
CA ARG A 32 -6.09 6.79 -2.38
C ARG A 32 -6.84 7.99 -1.84
N ALA A 33 -7.73 7.78 -0.87
CA ALA A 33 -8.52 8.84 -0.26
C ALA A 33 -7.76 9.56 0.85
N ASN A 34 -6.96 8.81 1.62
CA ASN A 34 -6.13 9.32 2.72
C ASN A 34 -4.69 8.85 2.52
N PRO A 35 -3.88 9.60 1.74
CA PRO A 35 -2.49 9.27 1.45
C PRO A 35 -1.68 8.97 2.70
N LEU A 36 -0.66 8.13 2.56
CA LEU A 36 0.29 7.83 3.62
C LEU A 36 1.21 9.03 3.84
N GLY A 37 1.52 9.34 5.10
CA GLY A 37 2.55 10.31 5.43
C GLY A 37 3.96 9.72 5.23
N GLU A 38 4.97 10.59 5.09
CA GLU A 38 6.37 10.16 4.89
C GLU A 38 6.88 9.20 5.98
N ALA A 39 6.54 9.47 7.25
CA ALA A 39 6.92 8.60 8.37
C ALA A 39 6.24 7.22 8.32
N GLU A 40 4.99 7.16 7.85
CA GLU A 40 4.28 5.88 7.66
C GLU A 40 4.92 5.09 6.51
N ILE A 41 5.26 5.76 5.41
CA ILE A 41 5.94 5.15 4.26
C ILE A 41 7.29 4.59 4.69
N ALA A 42 8.11 5.37 5.40
CA ALA A 42 9.40 4.91 5.90
C ALA A 42 9.28 3.70 6.83
N THR A 43 8.23 3.64 7.67
CA THR A 43 7.97 2.47 8.52
C THR A 43 7.61 1.24 7.69
N ILE A 44 6.72 1.39 6.70
CA ILE A 44 6.31 0.29 5.82
C ILE A 44 7.50 -0.22 5.00
N VAL A 45 8.31 0.68 4.44
CA VAL A 45 9.49 0.29 3.67
C VAL A 45 10.57 -0.30 4.59
N GLY A 46 10.73 0.18 5.82
CA GLY A 46 11.62 -0.43 6.80
C GLY A 46 11.27 -1.88 7.12
N GLU A 47 9.98 -2.20 7.23
CA GLU A 47 9.50 -3.55 7.55
C GLU A 47 9.44 -4.49 6.33
N PHE A 48 9.01 -3.99 5.18
CA PHE A 48 8.76 -4.82 3.99
C PHE A 48 9.79 -4.64 2.87
N GLY A 49 10.62 -3.60 2.92
CA GLY A 49 11.58 -3.24 1.88
C GLY A 49 10.90 -3.00 0.53
N SER A 50 11.53 -3.52 -0.52
CA SER A 50 11.00 -3.47 -1.89
C SER A 50 9.68 -4.21 -2.09
N ARG A 51 9.29 -5.10 -1.16
CA ARG A 51 8.00 -5.82 -1.22
C ARG A 51 6.81 -4.93 -0.91
N ALA A 52 7.04 -3.74 -0.34
CA ALA A 52 5.99 -2.74 -0.15
C ALA A 52 5.42 -2.24 -1.48
N VAL A 53 6.21 -2.28 -2.56
CA VAL A 53 5.78 -1.85 -3.89
C VAL A 53 5.24 -3.03 -4.69
N ASN A 54 4.02 -2.89 -5.20
CA ASN A 54 3.44 -3.87 -6.10
C ASN A 54 3.97 -3.69 -7.54
N THR A 55 5.06 -4.37 -7.84
CA THR A 55 5.71 -4.36 -9.16
C THR A 55 4.87 -4.99 -10.27
N GLN A 56 3.83 -5.76 -9.93
CA GLN A 56 2.93 -6.39 -10.90
C GLN A 56 1.81 -5.47 -11.36
N SER A 57 1.56 -4.36 -10.66
CA SER A 57 0.47 -3.43 -10.95
C SER A 57 0.63 -2.72 -12.30
N THR A 58 -0.49 -2.34 -12.91
CA THR A 58 -0.49 -1.52 -14.12
C THR A 58 0.14 -0.15 -13.87
N THR A 59 -0.06 0.43 -12.68
CA THR A 59 0.56 1.70 -12.29
C THR A 59 2.08 1.59 -12.30
N TYR A 60 2.65 0.56 -11.66
CA TYR A 60 4.09 0.34 -11.66
C TYR A 60 4.67 0.10 -13.07
N ARG A 61 3.95 -0.65 -13.91
CA ARG A 61 4.38 -0.86 -15.31
C ARG A 61 4.38 0.44 -16.13
N ALA A 62 3.52 1.38 -15.78
CA ALA A 62 3.45 2.71 -16.39
C ALA A 62 4.47 3.71 -15.80
N PHE A 63 5.22 3.34 -14.74
CA PHE A 63 6.30 4.19 -14.23
C PHE A 63 7.37 4.40 -15.30
N GLY A 64 7.94 5.61 -15.33
CA GLY A 64 9.17 5.86 -16.07
C GLY A 64 10.35 5.11 -15.44
N ASP A 65 11.40 4.88 -16.22
CA ASP A 65 12.58 4.12 -15.78
C ASP A 65 13.27 4.76 -14.57
N PHE A 66 13.27 6.09 -14.49
CA PHE A 66 13.80 6.82 -13.34
C PHE A 66 13.03 6.55 -12.04
N LEU A 67 11.69 6.51 -12.11
CA LEU A 67 10.87 6.24 -10.93
C LEU A 67 10.99 4.77 -10.51
N ARG A 68 11.09 3.83 -11.46
CA ARG A 68 11.34 2.42 -11.16
C ARG A 68 12.69 2.17 -10.47
N ALA A 69 13.70 2.97 -10.79
CA ALA A 69 15.02 2.89 -10.18
C ALA A 69 15.15 3.65 -8.86
N SER A 70 14.12 4.41 -8.46
CA SER A 70 14.12 5.16 -7.20
C SER A 70 13.82 4.28 -5.99
N GLU A 71 14.09 4.79 -4.79
CA GLU A 71 13.80 4.08 -3.55
C GLU A 71 12.28 3.82 -3.37
N PRO A 72 11.88 2.71 -2.72
CA PRO A 72 10.47 2.36 -2.54
C PRO A 72 9.63 3.48 -1.90
N GLU A 73 10.22 4.29 -1.02
CA GLU A 73 9.55 5.44 -0.40
C GLU A 73 9.14 6.47 -1.45
N ALA A 74 10.04 6.79 -2.37
CA ALA A 74 9.77 7.73 -3.46
C ALA A 74 8.73 7.18 -4.43
N GLN A 75 8.76 5.86 -4.69
CA GLN A 75 7.75 5.19 -5.52
C GLN A 75 6.35 5.26 -4.89
N ILE A 76 6.23 4.97 -3.59
CA ILE A 76 4.96 5.00 -2.86
C ILE A 76 4.44 6.43 -2.71
N ALA A 77 5.32 7.40 -2.45
CA ALA A 77 4.93 8.80 -2.33
C ALA A 77 4.43 9.38 -3.67
N ALA A 78 5.08 9.03 -4.79
CA ALA A 78 4.71 9.51 -6.11
C ALA A 78 3.42 8.86 -6.64
N GLN A 79 3.24 7.56 -6.38
CA GLN A 79 2.13 6.75 -6.88
C GLN A 79 1.70 5.72 -5.82
N PRO A 80 0.88 6.13 -4.83
CA PRO A 80 0.49 5.25 -3.74
C PRO A 80 -0.46 4.11 -4.14
N ALA A 81 -0.97 4.07 -5.39
CA ALA A 81 -2.05 3.14 -5.77
C ALA A 81 -2.19 2.81 -7.26
#